data_AF-A0A284RTC9-F1
#
_entry.id   AF-A0A284RTC9-F1
#
_cell.length_a   1.000
_cell.length_b   1.000
_cell.length_c   1.000
_cell.angle_alpha   90.00
_cell.angle_beta   90.00
_cell.angle_gamma   90.00
#
_symmetry.space_group_name_H-M   'P 1'
#
loop_
_entity.id
_entity.type
_entity.pdbx_description
1 polymer ?
#
loop_
_entity_poly.entity_id
_entity_poly.type
_entity_poly.pdbx_seq_one_letter_code
_entity_poly.pdbx_strand_id
1 'polypeptide(L)'
;MLPSPRQIKFPNGASFTLDTLVNLFVDSLSDPIRPSHCALFYTSALTKLIDLPTMQVLTELRASRHDLLETCLIFLTTPRSQDEIRALQNTMETCSCPKDNPLSNGLHRYCPSLKQRRSLFPEIISDISIVLVSCIINPKEPTKVPMLHNLRKRTLKEEKRGKTPMWPIAPDAFYTTFGAETTVKMFWQWAYMYQRLPSFTLLNSIIILAGTTLSIMIFTMPSFAPELIELMNKNVDSLEKINSVADRDFTILNAVENTAYLMTSEMIARGEGRRVRAYWQDHKEALLQALSRVVSVTFGTRFHGDLVQRACLTHDILYVPLDPAKYHPLIIDGSRALCKEHEKENHF
;
A
#
# COMPACT_ATOMS: atom_id res chain seq x y z
N MET A 1 20.17 25.38 23.20
CA MET A 1 19.35 26.17 22.24
C MET A 1 18.40 25.19 21.56
N LEU A 2 17.09 25.34 21.73
CA LEU A 2 16.13 24.56 20.94
C LEU A 2 16.24 25.02 19.48
N PRO A 3 16.25 24.12 18.49
CA PRO A 3 16.21 24.52 17.08
C PRO A 3 14.98 25.38 16.84
N SER A 4 15.11 26.39 15.98
CA SER A 4 13.98 27.24 15.61
C SER A 4 12.88 26.39 14.96
N PRO A 5 11.59 26.68 15.21
CA PRO A 5 10.50 25.93 14.62
C PRO A 5 10.59 25.98 13.11
N ARG A 6 10.55 24.80 12.46
CA ARG A 6 10.60 24.70 11.00
C ARG A 6 9.42 25.49 10.40
N GLN A 7 9.73 26.33 9.42
CA GLN A 7 8.78 27.21 8.76
C GLN A 7 8.37 26.65 7.39
N ILE A 8 7.08 26.66 7.11
CA ILE A 8 6.50 26.34 5.81
C ILE A 8 6.19 27.64 5.10
N LYS A 9 6.91 27.89 4.01
CA LYS A 9 6.75 29.08 3.18
C LYS A 9 5.78 28.83 2.02
N PHE A 10 4.96 29.83 1.75
CA PHE A 10 4.02 29.87 0.64
C PHE A 10 4.48 30.90 -0.41
N PRO A 11 4.07 30.74 -1.70
CA PRO A 11 4.49 31.64 -2.78
C PRO A 11 4.11 33.12 -2.57
N ASN A 12 3.08 33.37 -1.77
CA ASN A 12 2.62 34.72 -1.42
C ASN A 12 3.42 35.37 -0.27
N GLY A 13 4.52 34.75 0.17
CA GLY A 13 5.34 35.24 1.28
C GLY A 13 4.81 34.87 2.67
N ALA A 14 3.63 34.26 2.79
CA ALA A 14 3.14 33.78 4.08
C ALA A 14 4.01 32.62 4.58
N SER A 15 4.21 32.58 5.90
CA SER A 15 5.00 31.54 6.58
C SER A 15 4.27 31.09 7.83
N PHE A 16 4.18 29.79 8.02
CA PHE A 16 3.56 29.16 9.19
C PHE A 16 4.51 28.11 9.76
N THR A 17 4.43 27.84 11.07
CA THR A 17 5.22 26.75 11.64
C THR A 17 4.70 25.40 11.12
N LEU A 18 5.60 24.41 11.06
CA LEU A 18 5.23 23.03 10.75
C LEU A 18 4.16 22.52 11.72
N ASP A 19 4.28 22.81 13.02
CA ASP A 19 3.30 22.39 14.03
C ASP A 19 1.91 22.96 13.79
N THR A 20 1.78 24.21 13.32
CA THR A 20 0.46 24.77 12.99
C THR A 20 -0.19 24.03 11.82
N LEU A 21 0.59 23.59 10.82
CA LEU A 21 0.07 22.76 9.74
C LEU A 21 -0.38 21.39 10.24
N VAL A 22 0.45 20.74 11.04
CA VAL A 22 0.13 19.40 11.55
C VAL A 22 -1.09 19.43 12.47
N ASN A 23 -1.19 20.42 13.36
CA ASN A 23 -2.37 20.59 14.22
C ASN A 23 -3.63 20.78 13.38
N LEU A 24 -3.60 21.69 12.40
CA LEU A 24 -4.77 21.92 11.54
C LEU A 24 -5.14 20.66 10.74
N PHE A 25 -4.15 19.91 10.25
CA PHE A 25 -4.39 18.64 9.55
C PHE A 25 -5.06 17.62 10.47
N VAL A 26 -4.51 17.41 11.68
CA VAL A 26 -5.04 16.46 12.67
C VAL A 26 -6.45 16.85 13.09
N ASP A 27 -6.67 18.12 13.48
CA ASP A 27 -7.97 18.63 13.88
C ASP A 27 -9.01 18.46 12.77
N SER A 28 -8.59 18.69 11.52
CA SER A 28 -9.51 18.57 10.39
C SER A 28 -10.01 17.15 10.12
N LEU A 29 -9.26 16.13 10.57
CA LEU A 29 -9.58 14.69 10.46
C LEU A 29 -10.00 14.05 11.79
N SER A 30 -10.27 14.85 12.82
CA SER A 30 -10.75 14.38 14.12
C SER A 30 -12.02 13.52 14.01
N ASP A 31 -12.91 13.84 13.06
CA ASP A 31 -13.95 12.94 12.56
C ASP A 31 -13.50 12.36 11.20
N PRO A 32 -12.99 11.11 11.16
CA PRO A 32 -12.55 10.50 9.92
C PRO A 32 -13.71 10.17 8.96
N ILE A 33 -14.95 10.08 9.44
CA ILE A 33 -16.13 9.81 8.62
C ILE A 33 -16.57 11.10 7.90
N ARG A 34 -16.44 12.25 8.59
CA ARG A 34 -16.80 13.56 8.06
C ARG A 34 -15.64 14.57 8.18
N PRO A 35 -14.58 14.42 7.36
CA PRO A 35 -13.51 15.40 7.31
C PRO A 35 -14.05 16.81 7.08
N SER A 36 -13.54 17.78 7.84
CA SER A 36 -14.04 19.17 7.84
C SER A 36 -13.52 20.00 6.67
N HIS A 37 -12.55 19.49 5.92
CA HIS A 37 -11.89 20.20 4.82
C HIS A 37 -12.01 19.43 3.51
N CYS A 38 -11.74 20.12 2.40
CA CYS A 38 -11.84 19.57 1.07
C CYS A 38 -10.55 18.85 0.64
N ALA A 39 -10.63 18.12 -0.47
CA ALA A 39 -9.54 17.34 -1.00
C ALA A 39 -8.31 18.17 -1.38
N LEU A 40 -8.50 19.42 -1.83
CA LEU A 40 -7.42 20.34 -2.14
C LEU A 40 -6.61 20.70 -0.89
N PHE A 41 -7.28 20.99 0.23
CA PHE A 41 -6.61 21.27 1.50
C PHE A 41 -5.70 20.10 1.90
N TYR A 42 -6.23 18.88 1.95
CA TYR A 42 -5.47 17.69 2.37
C TYR A 42 -4.30 17.38 1.45
N THR A 43 -4.55 17.44 0.15
CA THR A 43 -3.53 17.25 -0.87
C THR A 43 -2.39 18.25 -0.73
N SER A 44 -2.70 19.53 -0.55
CA SER A 44 -1.71 20.59 -0.38
C SER A 44 -0.93 20.44 0.92
N ALA A 45 -1.63 20.08 2.01
CA ALA A 45 -1.00 19.83 3.31
C ALA A 45 -0.03 18.65 3.23
N LEU A 46 -0.47 17.50 2.71
CA LEU A 46 0.35 16.30 2.56
C LEU A 46 1.56 16.53 1.65
N THR A 47 1.40 17.29 0.55
CA THR A 47 2.53 17.67 -0.32
C THR A 47 3.64 18.39 0.47
N LYS A 48 3.25 19.29 1.39
CA LYS A 48 4.21 20.00 2.26
C LYS A 48 4.79 19.10 3.36
N LEU A 49 4.03 18.14 3.87
CA LEU A 49 4.47 17.22 4.93
C LEU A 49 5.42 16.13 4.41
N ILE A 50 5.20 15.65 3.18
CA ILE A 50 6.04 14.62 2.56
C ILE A 50 7.40 15.22 2.12
N ASP A 51 7.41 16.45 1.58
CA ASP A 51 8.63 17.18 1.19
C ASP A 51 9.60 16.34 0.32
N LEU A 52 9.08 15.83 -0.81
CA LEU A 52 9.89 15.10 -1.78
C LEU A 52 10.96 16.03 -2.40
N PRO A 53 12.19 15.53 -2.63
CA PRO A 53 12.65 14.13 -2.52
C PRO A 53 13.30 13.76 -1.18
N THR A 54 13.50 14.73 -0.26
CA THR A 54 14.35 14.50 0.92
C THR A 54 13.67 13.70 2.03
N MET A 55 12.33 13.76 2.11
CA MET A 55 11.54 13.14 3.18
C MET A 55 11.97 13.58 4.59
N GLN A 56 12.65 14.74 4.68
CA GLN A 56 13.23 15.20 5.93
C GLN A 56 12.14 15.62 6.92
N VAL A 57 11.13 16.36 6.44
CA VAL A 57 9.97 16.76 7.27
C VAL A 57 9.31 15.54 7.88
N LEU A 58 9.00 14.53 7.08
CA LEU A 58 8.35 13.32 7.57
C LEU A 58 9.22 12.57 8.61
N THR A 59 10.54 12.54 8.42
CA THR A 59 11.46 11.93 9.40
C THR A 59 11.43 12.66 10.74
N GLU A 60 11.39 14.00 10.72
CA GLU A 60 11.25 14.82 11.93
C GLU A 60 9.91 14.55 12.62
N LEU A 61 8.81 14.55 11.86
CA LEU A 61 7.45 14.30 12.38
C LEU A 61 7.29 12.90 12.97
N ARG A 62 7.97 11.90 12.41
CA ARG A 62 7.96 10.53 12.92
C ARG A 62 8.51 10.41 14.34
N ALA A 63 9.36 11.33 14.77
CA ALA A 63 9.94 11.35 16.12
C ALA A 63 9.19 12.27 17.10
N SER A 64 8.36 13.20 16.61
CA SER A 64 7.76 14.25 17.43
C SER A 64 6.23 14.35 17.35
N ARG A 65 5.59 13.83 16.29
CA ARG A 65 4.17 14.00 15.97
C ARG A 65 3.50 12.66 15.62
N HIS A 66 3.41 11.78 16.62
CA HIS A 66 2.74 10.48 16.45
C HIS A 66 1.25 10.63 16.15
N ASP A 67 0.62 11.67 16.70
CA ASP A 67 -0.78 12.05 16.46
C ASP A 67 -1.11 12.23 14.98
N LEU A 68 -0.19 12.80 14.18
CA LEU A 68 -0.34 12.89 12.73
C LEU A 68 -0.43 11.52 12.06
N LEU A 69 0.47 10.62 12.43
CA LEU A 69 0.59 9.29 11.83
C LEU A 69 -0.57 8.40 12.23
N GLU A 70 -0.99 8.50 13.49
CA GLU A 70 -2.20 7.87 14.02
C GLU A 70 -3.45 8.38 13.33
N THR A 71 -3.57 9.70 13.11
CA THR A 71 -4.70 10.29 12.37
C THR A 71 -4.76 9.78 10.92
N CYS A 72 -3.62 9.75 10.23
CA CYS A 72 -3.49 9.17 8.89
C CYS A 72 -3.94 7.69 8.87
N LEU A 73 -3.47 6.90 9.83
CA LEU A 73 -3.85 5.50 9.97
C LEU A 73 -5.34 5.34 10.25
N ILE A 74 -5.88 6.08 11.22
CA ILE A 74 -7.30 6.06 11.61
C ILE A 74 -8.18 6.41 10.41
N PHE A 75 -7.82 7.44 9.64
CA PHE A 75 -8.55 7.82 8.44
C PHE A 75 -8.63 6.67 7.44
N LEU A 76 -7.50 6.01 7.14
CA LEU A 76 -7.47 4.88 6.22
C LEU A 76 -8.09 3.59 6.78
N THR A 77 -8.17 3.41 8.10
CA THR A 77 -8.64 2.15 8.71
C THR A 77 -10.04 2.23 9.30
N THR A 78 -10.65 3.42 9.34
CA THR A 78 -12.04 3.59 9.73
C THR A 78 -12.95 2.77 8.79
N PRO A 79 -13.79 1.87 9.31
CA PRO A 79 -14.68 1.03 8.50
C PRO A 79 -15.58 1.86 7.59
N ARG A 80 -15.59 1.55 6.28
CA ARG A 80 -16.51 2.16 5.30
C ARG A 80 -16.92 1.15 4.25
N SER A 81 -18.18 1.16 3.86
CA SER A 81 -18.68 0.54 2.63
C SER A 81 -18.15 1.29 1.40
N GLN A 82 -18.26 0.66 0.21
CA GLN A 82 -17.87 1.32 -1.04
C GLN A 82 -18.71 2.58 -1.30
N ASP A 83 -19.99 2.58 -0.93
CA ASP A 83 -20.88 3.72 -1.11
C ASP A 83 -20.53 4.88 -0.18
N GLU A 84 -20.15 4.59 1.07
CA GLU A 84 -19.62 5.61 1.98
C GLU A 84 -18.31 6.20 1.47
N ILE A 85 -17.44 5.41 0.84
CA ILE A 85 -16.22 5.93 0.21
C ILE A 85 -16.55 6.85 -0.97
N ARG A 86 -17.50 6.47 -1.83
CA ARG A 86 -17.95 7.32 -2.95
C ARG A 86 -18.58 8.61 -2.45
N ALA A 87 -19.41 8.54 -1.41
CA ALA A 87 -20.02 9.71 -0.78
C ALA A 87 -18.96 10.65 -0.17
N LEU A 88 -17.95 10.08 0.51
CA LEU A 88 -16.82 10.82 1.06
C LEU A 88 -16.03 11.52 -0.03
N GLN A 89 -15.68 10.80 -1.10
CA GLN A 89 -15.02 11.37 -2.28
C GLN A 89 -15.81 12.57 -2.81
N ASN A 90 -17.09 12.38 -3.13
CA ASN A 90 -17.94 13.44 -3.68
C ASN A 90 -18.02 14.67 -2.77
N THR A 91 -18.11 14.45 -1.46
CA THR A 91 -18.16 15.54 -0.46
C THR A 91 -16.86 16.32 -0.44
N MET A 92 -15.72 15.63 -0.42
CA MET A 92 -14.40 16.26 -0.32
C MET A 92 -13.96 16.95 -1.61
N GLU A 93 -14.46 16.56 -2.78
CA GLU A 93 -14.19 17.27 -4.03
C GLU A 93 -14.82 18.68 -4.07
N THR A 94 -15.81 18.95 -3.21
CA THR A 94 -16.40 20.28 -3.09
C THR A 94 -15.75 21.04 -1.93
N CYS A 95 -15.36 22.30 -2.16
CA CYS A 95 -14.72 23.09 -1.11
C CYS A 95 -15.74 23.61 -0.08
N SER A 96 -15.67 23.06 1.14
CA SER A 96 -16.40 23.52 2.33
C SER A 96 -15.49 24.15 3.40
N CYS A 97 -14.22 24.37 3.08
CA CYS A 97 -13.21 24.83 4.05
C CYS A 97 -13.54 26.21 4.65
N PRO A 98 -13.21 26.45 5.94
CA PRO A 98 -13.32 27.76 6.56
C PRO A 98 -12.48 28.81 5.81
N LYS A 99 -13.11 29.92 5.40
CA LYS A 99 -12.49 30.99 4.60
C LYS A 99 -11.67 31.97 5.43
N ASP A 100 -11.85 31.98 6.73
CA ASP A 100 -11.20 32.86 7.69
C ASP A 100 -9.83 32.33 8.16
N ASN A 101 -9.50 31.06 7.90
CA ASN A 101 -8.21 30.48 8.27
C ASN A 101 -7.10 30.83 7.25
N PRO A 102 -6.08 31.63 7.62
CA PRO A 102 -5.04 32.08 6.70
C PRO A 102 -4.16 30.94 6.15
N LEU A 103 -3.92 29.91 6.96
CA LEU A 103 -3.14 28.75 6.55
C LEU A 103 -3.92 27.90 5.55
N SER A 104 -5.20 27.64 5.81
CA SER A 104 -6.10 26.98 4.87
C SER A 104 -6.12 27.73 3.53
N ASN A 105 -6.30 29.05 3.55
CA ASN A 105 -6.25 29.89 2.35
C ASN A 105 -4.90 29.79 1.62
N GLY A 106 -3.79 29.76 2.36
CA GLY A 106 -2.46 29.53 1.80
C GLY A 106 -2.35 28.19 1.07
N LEU A 107 -2.88 27.12 1.66
CA LEU A 107 -2.91 25.77 1.07
C LEU A 107 -3.79 25.68 -0.18
N HIS A 108 -4.92 26.39 -0.23
CA HIS A 108 -5.77 26.44 -1.42
C HIS A 108 -5.10 27.20 -2.58
N ARG A 109 -4.31 28.24 -2.27
CA ARG A 109 -3.52 28.96 -3.29
C ARG A 109 -2.28 28.18 -3.72
N TYR A 110 -1.76 27.34 -2.84
CA TYR A 110 -0.74 26.37 -3.18
C TYR A 110 -1.38 25.22 -3.96
N CYS A 111 -1.59 25.41 -5.27
CA CYS A 111 -1.96 24.31 -6.15
C CYS A 111 -0.68 23.54 -6.52
N PRO A 112 -0.53 22.26 -6.17
CA PRO A 112 0.60 21.47 -6.64
C PRO A 112 0.54 21.41 -8.18
N SER A 113 1.64 21.73 -8.85
CA SER A 113 1.73 21.77 -10.33
C SER A 113 1.40 20.43 -10.99
N LEU A 114 1.48 19.32 -10.24
CA LEU A 114 1.28 17.96 -10.73
C LEU A 114 -0.19 17.49 -10.76
N LYS A 115 -1.13 18.23 -10.17
CA LYS A 115 -2.52 17.75 -9.94
C LYS A 115 -3.59 18.45 -10.77
N GLN A 116 -3.22 19.09 -11.88
CA GLN A 116 -4.15 19.84 -12.74
C GLN A 116 -5.12 18.98 -13.56
N ARG A 117 -5.11 17.64 -13.46
CA ARG A 117 -6.00 16.79 -14.27
C ARG A 117 -6.40 15.51 -13.52
N ARG A 118 -7.33 15.61 -12.55
CA ARG A 118 -8.27 14.55 -12.05
C ARG A 118 -8.80 14.90 -10.66
N SER A 119 -9.79 14.12 -10.19
CA SER A 119 -10.25 14.05 -8.80
C SER A 119 -9.07 14.01 -7.83
N LEU A 120 -9.08 14.88 -6.82
CA LEU A 120 -8.02 15.03 -5.84
C LEU A 120 -8.11 14.01 -4.70
N PHE A 121 -9.30 13.46 -4.44
CA PHE A 121 -9.49 12.51 -3.34
C PHE A 121 -8.61 11.26 -3.43
N PRO A 122 -8.47 10.56 -4.58
CA PRO A 122 -7.55 9.43 -4.70
C PRO A 122 -6.10 9.78 -4.40
N GLU A 123 -5.70 11.04 -4.62
CA GLU A 123 -4.36 11.52 -4.31
C GLU A 123 -4.15 11.65 -2.79
N ILE A 124 -5.19 11.98 -2.02
CA ILE A 124 -5.12 11.96 -0.55
C ILE A 124 -4.81 10.55 -0.06
N ILE A 125 -5.52 9.55 -0.60
CA ILE A 125 -5.30 8.13 -0.24
C ILE A 125 -3.88 7.70 -0.60
N SER A 126 -3.40 8.10 -1.78
CA SER A 126 -2.03 7.85 -2.22
C SER A 126 -1.00 8.51 -1.30
N ASP A 127 -1.16 9.80 -1.00
CA ASP A 127 -0.23 10.58 -0.19
C ASP A 127 -0.19 10.10 1.27
N ILE A 128 -1.34 9.78 1.88
CA ILE A 128 -1.37 9.16 3.21
C ILE A 128 -0.70 7.78 3.18
N SER A 129 -0.91 7.00 2.13
CA SER A 129 -0.23 5.70 1.98
C SER A 129 1.29 5.87 1.89
N ILE A 130 1.80 6.89 1.19
CA ILE A 130 3.23 7.22 1.12
C ILE A 130 3.76 7.57 2.52
N VAL A 131 3.04 8.39 3.29
CA VAL A 131 3.40 8.76 4.66
C VAL A 131 3.59 7.51 5.52
N LEU A 132 2.63 6.59 5.49
CA LEU A 132 2.66 5.36 6.28
C LEU A 132 3.72 4.37 5.79
N VAL A 133 3.86 4.17 4.48
CA VAL A 133 4.90 3.31 3.88
C VAL A 133 6.30 3.79 4.26
N SER A 134 6.54 5.10 4.30
CA SER A 134 7.84 5.67 4.67
C SER A 134 8.18 5.48 6.15
N CYS A 135 7.17 5.20 7.00
CA CYS A 135 7.39 4.80 8.38
C CYS A 135 7.76 3.31 8.51
N ILE A 136 7.41 2.51 7.50
CA ILE A 136 7.60 1.06 7.44
C ILE A 136 8.92 0.70 6.77
N ILE A 137 9.15 1.25 5.58
CA ILE A 137 10.32 1.01 4.74
C ILE A 137 11.28 2.18 4.94
N ASN A 138 12.53 1.89 5.31
CA ASN A 138 13.58 2.89 5.28
C ASN A 138 14.18 2.92 3.86
N PRO A 139 13.98 3.99 3.06
CA PRO A 139 14.51 4.06 1.69
C PRO A 139 16.05 4.04 1.64
N LYS A 140 16.73 4.31 2.78
CA LYS A 140 18.20 4.25 2.88
C LYS A 140 18.73 2.86 3.22
N GLU A 141 17.87 1.91 3.58
CA GLU A 141 18.25 0.53 3.89
C GLU A 141 17.75 -0.40 2.77
N PRO A 142 18.61 -0.72 1.79
CA PRO A 142 18.25 -1.64 0.75
C PRO A 142 18.11 -3.05 1.36
N THR A 143 16.87 -3.54 1.40
CA THR A 143 16.53 -4.95 1.16
C THR A 143 16.70 -6.04 2.22
N LYS A 144 16.93 -5.83 3.53
CA LYS A 144 17.08 -7.03 4.41
C LYS A 144 16.29 -7.16 5.71
N VAL A 145 15.68 -6.12 6.28
CA VAL A 145 14.81 -6.35 7.45
C VAL A 145 13.66 -5.35 7.47
N PRO A 146 12.39 -5.80 7.52
CA PRO A 146 11.30 -5.03 8.11
C PRO A 146 11.77 -4.22 9.33
N MET A 147 11.69 -2.88 9.30
CA MET A 147 12.03 -2.05 10.48
C MET A 147 11.30 -2.55 11.75
N LEU A 148 10.17 -3.23 11.57
CA LEU A 148 9.34 -3.74 12.66
C LEU A 148 9.88 -4.99 13.36
N HIS A 149 10.65 -5.88 12.71
CA HIS A 149 11.19 -7.07 13.40
C HIS A 149 12.14 -6.66 14.54
N ASN A 150 12.81 -5.52 14.37
CA ASN A 150 13.66 -4.91 15.39
C ASN A 150 12.98 -3.75 16.12
N LEU A 151 11.67 -3.53 15.94
CA LEU A 151 11.00 -2.34 16.48
C LEU A 151 11.16 -2.25 17.98
N ARG A 152 10.80 -3.32 18.68
CA ARG A 152 10.87 -3.37 20.14
C ARG A 152 12.29 -3.11 20.63
N LYS A 153 13.29 -3.68 19.94
CA LYS A 153 14.72 -3.47 20.23
C LYS A 153 15.15 -2.02 19.95
N ARG A 154 14.67 -1.41 18.87
CA ARG A 154 14.92 -0.01 18.50
C ARG A 154 14.30 0.93 19.52
N THR A 155 13.01 0.78 19.79
CA THR A 155 12.24 1.55 20.77
C THR A 155 12.93 1.52 22.14
N LEU A 156 13.24 0.32 22.67
CA LEU A 156 13.97 0.18 23.94
C LEU A 156 15.35 0.85 23.92
N LYS A 157 16.05 0.85 22.78
CA LYS A 157 17.36 1.49 22.64
C LYS A 157 17.24 3.02 22.59
N GLU A 158 16.19 3.55 21.99
CA GLU A 158 15.89 4.99 21.95
C GLU A 158 15.51 5.49 23.34
N GLU A 159 14.63 4.77 24.04
CA GLU A 159 14.24 5.05 25.44
C GLU A 159 15.45 5.05 26.37
N LYS A 160 16.31 4.01 26.30
CA LYS A 160 17.55 3.93 27.09
C LYS A 160 18.53 5.08 26.83
N ARG A 161 18.42 5.74 25.68
CA ARG A 161 19.23 6.91 25.31
C ARG A 161 18.55 8.24 25.66
N GLY A 162 17.40 8.22 26.34
CA GLY A 162 16.62 9.42 26.64
C GLY A 162 16.02 10.09 25.40
N LYS A 163 15.86 9.34 24.29
CA LYS A 163 15.24 9.85 23.05
C LYS A 163 13.79 9.41 22.97
N THR A 164 12.93 10.26 22.41
CA THR A 164 11.57 9.87 22.02
C THR A 164 11.65 8.80 20.93
N PRO A 165 11.02 7.63 21.11
CA PRO A 165 11.02 6.58 20.10
C PRO A 165 10.27 7.03 18.85
N MET A 166 10.78 6.66 17.68
CA MET A 166 10.08 6.95 16.42
C MET A 166 8.83 6.08 16.27
N TRP A 167 7.74 6.63 15.77
CA TRP A 167 6.57 5.83 15.38
C TRP A 167 6.89 4.87 14.21
N PRO A 168 6.24 3.70 14.06
CA PRO A 168 5.46 3.03 15.08
C PRO A 168 6.36 2.55 16.21
N ILE A 169 5.83 2.55 17.44
CA ILE A 169 6.56 2.11 18.64
C ILE A 169 6.41 0.61 18.91
N ALA A 170 5.31 0.02 18.44
CA ALA A 170 4.98 -1.39 18.56
C ALA A 170 4.36 -1.91 17.23
N PRO A 171 4.50 -3.21 16.88
CA PRO A 171 3.95 -3.76 15.63
C PRO A 171 2.43 -3.67 15.51
N ASP A 172 1.73 -3.70 16.64
CA ASP A 172 0.28 -3.60 16.75
C ASP A 172 -0.27 -2.20 16.51
N ALA A 173 0.57 -1.17 16.52
CA ALA A 173 0.17 0.22 16.27
C ALA A 173 -0.61 0.42 14.97
N PHE A 174 -0.48 -0.48 13.98
CA PHE A 174 -1.23 -0.42 12.72
C PHE A 174 -2.68 -0.91 12.83
N TYR A 175 -3.02 -1.64 13.89
CA TYR A 175 -4.31 -2.32 14.04
C TYR A 175 -4.90 -2.26 15.44
N THR A 176 -4.29 -1.54 16.38
CA THR A 176 -4.81 -1.38 17.74
C THR A 176 -6.21 -0.75 17.74
N THR A 177 -6.49 0.23 16.88
CA THR A 177 -7.74 1.01 16.94
C THR A 177 -8.97 0.22 16.48
N PHE A 178 -8.89 -0.46 15.34
CA PHE A 178 -10.04 -1.12 14.71
C PHE A 178 -9.89 -2.63 14.54
N GLY A 179 -8.78 -3.20 15.02
CA GLY A 179 -8.45 -4.62 14.87
C GLY A 179 -7.81 -4.97 13.53
N ALA A 180 -7.12 -6.10 13.52
CA ALA A 180 -6.36 -6.63 12.39
C ALA A 180 -7.20 -6.80 11.12
N GLU A 181 -8.39 -7.39 11.27
CA GLU A 181 -9.30 -7.69 10.16
C GLU A 181 -9.77 -6.41 9.45
N THR A 182 -10.29 -5.45 10.22
CA THR A 182 -10.76 -4.17 9.68
C THR A 182 -9.63 -3.42 8.98
N THR A 183 -8.45 -3.34 9.61
CA THR A 183 -7.29 -2.66 9.03
C THR A 183 -6.94 -3.21 7.64
N VAL A 184 -6.85 -4.54 7.53
CA VAL A 184 -6.51 -5.21 6.26
C VAL A 184 -7.61 -5.01 5.22
N LYS A 185 -8.88 -5.18 5.62
CA LYS A 185 -10.04 -4.97 4.75
C LYS A 185 -10.06 -3.56 4.17
N MET A 186 -9.83 -2.55 4.99
CA MET A 186 -9.84 -1.16 4.53
C MET A 186 -8.66 -0.85 3.62
N PHE A 187 -7.44 -1.31 3.92
CA PHE A 187 -6.30 -1.13 3.01
C PHE A 187 -6.51 -1.80 1.65
N TRP A 188 -7.07 -3.01 1.64
CA TRP A 188 -7.46 -3.67 0.39
C TRP A 188 -8.50 -2.84 -0.37
N GLN A 189 -9.54 -2.36 0.30
CA GLN A 189 -10.60 -1.57 -0.33
C GLN A 189 -10.05 -0.29 -1.00
N TRP A 190 -9.12 0.41 -0.36
CA TRP A 190 -8.45 1.57 -0.97
C TRP A 190 -7.61 1.18 -2.20
N ALA A 191 -6.85 0.09 -2.11
CA ALA A 191 -6.04 -0.42 -3.22
C ALA A 191 -6.91 -0.87 -4.40
N TYR A 192 -8.00 -1.59 -4.13
CA TYR A 192 -8.95 -2.06 -5.13
C TYR A 192 -9.66 -0.91 -5.84
N MET A 193 -10.21 0.04 -5.08
CA MET A 193 -11.02 1.13 -5.65
C MET A 193 -10.20 2.11 -6.49
N TYR A 194 -9.00 2.50 -6.02
CA TYR A 194 -8.23 3.57 -6.67
C TYR A 194 -7.01 3.08 -7.46
N GLN A 195 -6.62 1.82 -7.30
CA GLN A 195 -5.53 1.18 -8.03
C GLN A 195 -4.25 2.02 -8.02
N ARG A 196 -3.88 2.56 -6.85
CA ARG A 196 -2.69 3.39 -6.67
C ARG A 196 -1.55 2.56 -6.10
N LEU A 197 -0.36 2.70 -6.70
CA LEU A 197 0.84 1.99 -6.27
C LEU A 197 1.09 2.15 -4.76
N PRO A 198 1.03 3.36 -4.14
CA PRO A 198 1.28 3.48 -2.71
C PRO A 198 0.32 2.68 -1.83
N SER A 199 -0.94 2.50 -2.25
CA SER A 199 -1.92 1.71 -1.49
C SER A 199 -1.60 0.22 -1.53
N PHE A 200 -1.21 -0.32 -2.69
CA PHE A 200 -0.69 -1.69 -2.78
C PHE A 200 0.60 -1.87 -2.00
N THR A 201 1.53 -0.92 -2.10
CA THR A 201 2.78 -0.94 -1.35
C THR A 201 2.52 -0.94 0.15
N LEU A 202 1.56 -0.13 0.63
CA LEU A 202 1.18 -0.12 2.05
C LEU A 202 0.64 -1.49 2.49
N LEU A 203 -0.33 -2.04 1.76
CA LEU A 203 -0.90 -3.36 2.05
C LEU A 203 0.18 -4.45 2.06
N ASN A 204 0.97 -4.55 0.99
CA ASN A 204 2.03 -5.53 0.83
C ASN A 204 3.09 -5.40 1.93
N SER A 205 3.46 -4.16 2.28
CA SER A 205 4.41 -3.93 3.35
C SER A 205 3.83 -4.42 4.68
N ILE A 206 2.62 -4.01 5.03
CA ILE A 206 1.98 -4.39 6.30
C ILE A 206 1.80 -5.91 6.44
N ILE A 207 1.48 -6.59 5.34
CA ILE A 207 1.46 -8.06 5.25
C ILE A 207 2.82 -8.68 5.58
N ILE A 208 3.88 -8.20 4.89
CA ILE A 208 5.24 -8.74 5.08
C ILE A 208 5.67 -8.51 6.53
N LEU A 209 5.39 -7.31 7.04
CA LEU A 209 5.79 -6.79 8.33
C LEU A 209 5.17 -7.49 9.53
N ALA A 210 3.84 -7.62 9.57
CA ALA A 210 3.11 -8.07 10.76
C ALA A 210 3.08 -9.60 10.90
N GLY A 211 3.87 -10.30 10.08
CA GLY A 211 3.94 -11.75 10.08
C GLY A 211 2.59 -12.37 9.73
N THR A 212 2.28 -13.49 10.36
CA THR A 212 1.02 -14.20 10.18
C THR A 212 -0.19 -13.42 10.71
N THR A 213 -0.04 -12.52 11.70
CA THR A 213 -1.18 -11.87 12.37
C THR A 213 -2.10 -11.10 11.40
N LEU A 214 -1.55 -10.26 10.53
CA LEU A 214 -2.37 -9.49 9.57
C LEU A 214 -2.59 -10.24 8.27
N SER A 215 -1.59 -10.96 7.79
CA SER A 215 -1.69 -11.66 6.51
C SER A 215 -2.79 -12.71 6.49
N ILE A 216 -3.08 -13.34 7.63
CA ILE A 216 -4.17 -14.33 7.71
C ILE A 216 -5.57 -13.70 7.63
N MET A 217 -5.69 -12.41 7.93
CA MET A 217 -6.96 -11.68 7.82
C MET A 217 -7.42 -11.54 6.37
N ILE A 218 -6.50 -11.61 5.40
CA ILE A 218 -6.87 -11.62 3.99
C ILE A 218 -7.73 -12.85 3.67
N PHE A 219 -7.44 -13.97 4.30
CA PHE A 219 -8.20 -15.20 4.10
C PHE A 219 -9.58 -15.20 4.76
N THR A 220 -9.90 -14.19 5.58
CA THR A 220 -11.26 -14.00 6.11
C THR A 220 -12.13 -13.15 5.18
N MET A 221 -11.56 -12.58 4.11
CA MET A 221 -12.25 -11.73 3.16
C MET A 221 -12.68 -12.53 1.92
N PRO A 222 -13.98 -12.88 1.76
CA PRO A 222 -14.42 -13.70 0.63
C PRO A 222 -14.28 -13.00 -0.72
N SER A 223 -14.32 -11.66 -0.73
CA SER A 223 -14.22 -10.86 -1.96
C SER A 223 -12.79 -10.73 -2.49
N PHE A 224 -11.77 -10.95 -1.65
CA PHE A 224 -10.39 -10.61 -2.00
C PHE A 224 -9.87 -11.39 -3.22
N ALA A 225 -10.01 -12.72 -3.26
CA ALA A 225 -9.55 -13.51 -4.41
C ALA A 225 -10.25 -13.12 -5.72
N PRO A 226 -11.60 -13.06 -5.80
CA PRO A 226 -12.29 -12.57 -6.98
C PRO A 226 -11.85 -11.17 -7.42
N GLU A 227 -11.77 -10.21 -6.49
CA GLU A 227 -11.37 -8.83 -6.76
C GLU A 227 -9.92 -8.72 -7.25
N LEU A 228 -9.00 -9.52 -6.69
CA LEU A 228 -7.60 -9.56 -7.11
C LEU A 228 -7.47 -10.11 -8.55
N ILE A 229 -8.18 -11.18 -8.87
CA ILE A 229 -8.22 -11.78 -10.21
C ILE A 229 -8.84 -10.80 -11.22
N GLU A 230 -9.92 -10.12 -10.85
CA GLU A 230 -10.55 -9.07 -11.65
C GLU A 230 -9.54 -7.95 -11.96
N LEU A 231 -8.84 -7.45 -10.95
CA LEU A 231 -7.82 -6.40 -11.09
C LEU A 231 -6.70 -6.81 -12.05
N MET A 232 -6.18 -8.04 -11.93
CA MET A 232 -5.15 -8.55 -12.84
C MET A 232 -5.65 -8.54 -14.28
N ASN A 233 -6.81 -9.14 -14.53
CA ASN A 233 -7.40 -9.21 -15.87
C ASN A 233 -7.63 -7.82 -16.46
N LYS A 234 -8.22 -6.90 -15.70
CA LYS A 234 -8.47 -5.52 -16.13
C LYS A 234 -7.19 -4.77 -16.48
N ASN A 235 -6.12 -4.96 -15.71
CA ASN A 235 -4.82 -4.36 -16.01
C ASN A 235 -4.20 -4.96 -17.27
N VAL A 236 -4.29 -6.30 -17.45
CA VAL A 236 -3.86 -6.96 -18.69
C VAL A 236 -4.63 -6.42 -19.90
N ASP A 237 -5.97 -6.39 -19.84
CA ASP A 237 -6.83 -5.88 -20.92
C ASP A 237 -6.47 -4.44 -21.31
N SER A 238 -6.07 -3.63 -20.33
CA SER A 238 -5.69 -2.23 -20.55
C SER A 238 -4.32 -2.13 -21.24
N LEU A 239 -3.38 -3.00 -20.89
CA LEU A 239 -2.03 -3.03 -21.47
C LEU A 239 -2.03 -3.63 -22.87
N GLU A 240 -2.88 -4.62 -23.14
CA GLU A 240 -3.04 -5.24 -24.46
C GLU A 240 -3.51 -4.24 -25.53
N LYS A 241 -4.26 -3.20 -25.12
CA LYS A 241 -4.68 -2.10 -26.01
C LYS A 241 -3.53 -1.17 -26.43
N ILE A 242 -2.38 -1.26 -25.76
CA ILE A 242 -1.19 -0.46 -26.07
C ILE A 242 -0.28 -1.31 -26.97
N ASN A 243 -0.13 -0.87 -28.23
CA ASN A 243 0.62 -1.61 -29.25
C ASN A 243 2.12 -1.74 -28.94
N SER A 244 2.71 -0.71 -28.33
CA SER A 244 4.13 -0.65 -28.03
C SER A 244 4.38 -1.10 -26.59
N VAL A 245 5.22 -2.13 -26.41
CA VAL A 245 5.62 -2.62 -25.08
C VAL A 245 6.37 -1.55 -24.28
N ALA A 246 7.11 -0.66 -24.96
CA ALA A 246 7.85 0.42 -24.31
C ALA A 246 6.92 1.47 -23.66
N ASP A 247 5.70 1.61 -24.16
CA ASP A 247 4.71 2.58 -23.68
C ASP A 247 3.77 2.02 -22.61
N ARG A 248 3.91 0.72 -22.28
CA ARG A 248 3.09 0.04 -21.27
C ARG A 248 3.61 0.35 -19.87
N ASP A 249 2.76 0.95 -19.04
CA ASP A 249 3.03 1.12 -17.61
C ASP A 249 2.58 -0.12 -16.82
N PHE A 250 3.54 -0.97 -16.47
CA PHE A 250 3.29 -2.19 -15.70
C PHE A 250 3.28 -1.99 -14.18
N THR A 251 3.42 -0.75 -13.70
CA THR A 251 3.58 -0.45 -12.28
C THR A 251 2.47 -1.04 -11.42
N ILE A 252 1.21 -0.85 -11.83
CA ILE A 252 0.06 -1.38 -11.10
C ILE A 252 -0.01 -2.89 -11.24
N LEU A 253 0.15 -3.44 -12.46
CA LEU A 253 0.09 -4.88 -12.67
C LEU A 253 1.11 -5.64 -11.82
N ASN A 254 2.34 -5.13 -11.75
CA ASN A 254 3.40 -5.69 -10.92
C ASN A 254 3.04 -5.62 -9.42
N ALA A 255 2.38 -4.55 -8.98
CA ALA A 255 1.93 -4.44 -7.59
C ALA A 255 0.82 -5.45 -7.24
N VAL A 256 -0.15 -5.63 -8.15
CA VAL A 256 -1.24 -6.61 -8.00
C VAL A 256 -0.71 -8.05 -8.00
N GLU A 257 0.19 -8.38 -8.94
CA GLU A 257 0.85 -9.69 -8.97
C GLU A 257 1.65 -9.94 -7.69
N ASN A 258 2.41 -8.95 -7.23
CA ASN A 258 3.18 -9.09 -6.00
C ASN A 258 2.26 -9.32 -4.79
N THR A 259 1.06 -8.72 -4.76
CA THR A 259 0.06 -9.02 -3.73
C THR A 259 -0.39 -10.48 -3.79
N ALA A 260 -0.63 -11.05 -4.99
CA ALA A 260 -0.95 -12.47 -5.13
C ALA A 260 0.19 -13.38 -4.64
N TYR A 261 1.42 -13.11 -5.09
CA TYR A 261 2.61 -13.85 -4.67
C TYR A 261 2.80 -13.84 -3.14
N LEU A 262 2.61 -12.68 -2.51
CA LEU A 262 2.71 -12.57 -1.05
C LEU A 262 1.60 -13.36 -0.34
N MET A 263 0.39 -13.42 -0.91
CA MET A 263 -0.74 -14.16 -0.35
C MET A 263 -0.75 -15.65 -0.65
N THR A 264 0.11 -16.10 -1.54
CA THR A 264 0.30 -17.52 -1.87
C THR A 264 1.62 -18.01 -1.31
N SER A 265 2.70 -17.85 -2.06
CA SER A 265 3.99 -18.49 -1.85
C SER A 265 4.65 -18.05 -0.53
N GLU A 266 4.66 -16.75 -0.24
CA GLU A 266 5.28 -16.23 0.98
C GLU A 266 4.54 -16.71 2.24
N MET A 267 3.21 -16.78 2.20
CA MET A 267 2.43 -17.30 3.32
C MET A 267 2.66 -18.80 3.55
N ILE A 268 2.84 -19.56 2.48
CA ILE A 268 3.16 -20.98 2.58
C ILE A 268 4.55 -21.19 3.17
N ALA A 269 5.54 -20.40 2.74
CA ALA A 269 6.88 -20.39 3.33
C ALA A 269 6.86 -20.05 4.83
N ARG A 270 5.86 -19.28 5.29
CA ARG A 270 5.62 -18.94 6.71
C ARG A 270 4.82 -19.98 7.49
N GLY A 271 4.52 -21.14 6.91
CA GLY A 271 3.82 -22.25 7.57
C GLY A 271 2.29 -22.24 7.40
N GLU A 272 1.73 -21.35 6.58
CA GLU A 272 0.27 -21.19 6.42
C GLU A 272 -0.30 -22.01 5.24
N GLY A 273 0.43 -23.02 4.76
CA GLY A 273 0.03 -23.93 3.66
C GLY A 273 -1.38 -24.51 3.78
N ARG A 274 -1.76 -24.88 5.00
CA ARG A 274 -3.13 -25.21 5.45
C ARG A 274 -4.19 -24.30 4.83
N ARG A 275 -4.09 -23.05 5.29
CA ARG A 275 -5.07 -21.99 5.11
C ARG A 275 -5.05 -21.46 3.70
N VAL A 276 -3.85 -21.24 3.13
CA VAL A 276 -3.67 -20.76 1.77
C VAL A 276 -4.35 -21.71 0.77
N ARG A 277 -4.09 -23.02 0.87
CA ARG A 277 -4.70 -24.00 -0.05
C ARG A 277 -6.21 -24.07 0.08
N ALA A 278 -6.74 -24.05 1.32
CA ALA A 278 -8.17 -24.04 1.54
C ALA A 278 -8.85 -22.78 0.96
N TYR A 279 -8.25 -21.61 1.17
CA TYR A 279 -8.78 -20.35 0.67
C TYR A 279 -8.78 -20.26 -0.85
N TRP A 280 -7.68 -20.69 -1.50
CA TRP A 280 -7.56 -20.65 -2.96
C TRP A 280 -8.28 -21.81 -3.67
N GLN A 281 -8.87 -22.77 -2.95
CA GLN A 281 -9.39 -24.00 -3.56
C GLN A 281 -10.38 -23.73 -4.70
N ASP A 282 -11.29 -22.76 -4.51
CA ASP A 282 -12.32 -22.41 -5.49
C ASP A 282 -11.85 -21.38 -6.54
N HIS A 283 -10.62 -20.85 -6.39
CA HIS A 283 -10.11 -19.74 -7.19
C HIS A 283 -8.77 -20.04 -7.88
N LYS A 284 -8.11 -21.16 -7.56
CA LYS A 284 -6.77 -21.48 -8.05
C LYS A 284 -6.65 -21.56 -9.57
N GLU A 285 -7.63 -22.15 -10.26
CA GLU A 285 -7.62 -22.19 -11.73
C GLU A 285 -7.75 -20.78 -12.32
N ALA A 286 -8.67 -19.97 -11.80
CA ALA A 286 -8.90 -18.60 -12.27
C ALA A 286 -7.69 -17.69 -12.00
N LEU A 287 -7.03 -17.85 -10.84
CA LEU A 287 -5.77 -17.18 -10.53
C LEU A 287 -4.68 -17.55 -11.54
N LEU A 288 -4.50 -18.84 -11.84
CA LEU A 288 -3.47 -19.29 -12.77
C LEU A 288 -3.75 -18.88 -14.22
N GLN A 289 -5.01 -18.81 -14.62
CA GLN A 289 -5.39 -18.24 -15.91
C GLN A 289 -5.05 -16.75 -15.98
N ALA A 290 -5.37 -15.97 -14.94
CA ALA A 290 -4.99 -14.56 -14.86
C ALA A 290 -3.46 -14.39 -14.93
N LEU A 291 -2.70 -15.17 -14.16
CA LEU A 291 -1.23 -15.16 -14.20
C LEU A 291 -0.67 -15.54 -15.57
N SER A 292 -1.30 -16.49 -16.29
CA SER A 292 -0.92 -16.85 -17.66
C SER A 292 -1.06 -15.68 -18.62
N ARG A 293 -2.12 -14.87 -18.46
CA ARG A 293 -2.31 -13.62 -19.21
C ARG A 293 -1.27 -12.56 -18.83
N VAL A 294 -0.96 -12.44 -17.54
CA VAL A 294 0.11 -11.55 -17.05
C VAL A 294 1.47 -11.91 -17.67
N VAL A 295 1.83 -13.19 -17.67
CA VAL A 295 3.07 -13.65 -18.33
C VAL A 295 3.08 -13.28 -19.81
N SER A 296 1.96 -13.45 -20.51
CA SER A 296 1.84 -13.12 -21.94
C SER A 296 2.07 -11.63 -22.21
N VAL A 297 1.40 -10.74 -21.47
CA VAL A 297 1.46 -9.28 -21.73
C VAL A 297 2.79 -8.65 -21.31
N THR A 298 3.54 -9.33 -20.44
CA THR A 298 4.84 -8.86 -19.91
C THR A 298 6.02 -9.43 -20.68
N PHE A 299 5.81 -10.22 -21.74
CA PHE A 299 6.88 -10.76 -22.56
C PHE A 299 7.79 -9.63 -23.11
N GLY A 300 9.11 -9.84 -23.04
CA GLY A 300 10.11 -8.85 -23.46
C GLY A 300 10.37 -7.72 -22.46
N THR A 301 9.72 -7.70 -21.30
CA THR A 301 9.99 -6.73 -20.24
C THR A 301 11.07 -7.22 -19.27
N ARG A 302 11.73 -6.30 -18.57
CA ARG A 302 12.82 -6.60 -17.62
C ARG A 302 12.42 -7.47 -16.42
N PHE A 303 11.13 -7.50 -16.08
CA PHE A 303 10.61 -8.21 -14.90
C PHE A 303 9.85 -9.49 -15.28
N HIS A 304 9.81 -9.84 -16.57
CA HIS A 304 9.12 -11.03 -17.08
C HIS A 304 9.62 -12.33 -16.43
N GLY A 305 10.94 -12.48 -16.27
CA GLY A 305 11.54 -13.67 -15.67
C GLY A 305 11.07 -13.92 -14.24
N ASP A 306 11.10 -12.87 -13.41
CA ASP A 306 10.64 -12.93 -12.02
C ASP A 306 9.15 -13.32 -11.94
N LEU A 307 8.31 -12.74 -12.82
CA LEU A 307 6.89 -13.07 -12.89
C LEU A 307 6.65 -14.53 -13.29
N VAL A 308 7.37 -15.04 -14.29
CA VAL A 308 7.28 -16.45 -14.70
C VAL A 308 7.64 -17.35 -13.52
N GLN A 309 8.74 -17.08 -12.82
CA GLN A 309 9.15 -17.87 -11.67
C GLN A 309 8.08 -17.90 -10.58
N ARG A 310 7.49 -16.75 -10.23
CA ARG A 310 6.42 -16.65 -9.22
C ARG A 310 5.14 -17.38 -9.65
N ALA A 311 4.79 -17.32 -10.93
CA ALA A 311 3.64 -18.02 -11.48
C ALA A 311 3.84 -19.55 -11.47
N CYS A 312 5.05 -20.03 -11.80
CA CYS A 312 5.42 -21.46 -11.67
C CYS A 312 5.29 -21.95 -10.23
N LEU A 313 5.84 -21.18 -9.27
CA LEU A 313 5.71 -21.50 -7.84
C LEU A 313 4.25 -21.55 -7.41
N THR A 314 3.44 -20.58 -7.83
CA THR A 314 2.00 -20.55 -7.50
C THR A 314 1.26 -21.75 -8.08
N HIS A 315 1.57 -22.15 -9.33
CA HIS A 315 0.99 -23.32 -9.97
C HIS A 315 1.30 -24.61 -9.20
N ASP A 316 2.58 -24.84 -8.89
CA ASP A 316 3.07 -26.02 -8.17
C ASP A 316 2.46 -26.12 -6.77
N ILE A 317 2.54 -25.03 -6.00
CA ILE A 317 2.11 -25.00 -4.60
C ILE A 317 0.59 -25.18 -4.43
N LEU A 318 -0.21 -24.71 -5.39
CA LEU A 318 -1.67 -24.85 -5.37
C LEU A 318 -2.16 -26.18 -5.97
N TYR A 319 -1.24 -27.04 -6.42
CA TYR A 319 -1.55 -28.33 -7.05
C TYR A 319 -2.59 -28.18 -8.17
N VAL A 320 -2.39 -27.19 -9.04
CA VAL A 320 -3.23 -27.00 -10.22
C VAL A 320 -2.83 -28.03 -11.28
N PRO A 321 -3.78 -28.71 -11.96
CA PRO A 321 -3.43 -29.66 -13.01
C PRO A 321 -2.67 -29.00 -14.16
N LEU A 322 -1.63 -29.67 -14.68
CA LEU A 322 -0.89 -29.21 -15.85
C LEU A 322 -1.79 -29.30 -17.10
N ASP A 323 -2.38 -28.17 -17.51
CA ASP A 323 -3.26 -28.09 -18.68
C ASP A 323 -2.73 -27.08 -19.72
N PRO A 324 -2.14 -27.56 -20.84
CA PRO A 324 -1.60 -26.69 -21.89
C PRO A 324 -2.66 -25.94 -22.70
N ALA A 325 -3.94 -26.31 -22.58
CA ALA A 325 -5.02 -25.55 -23.18
C ALA A 325 -5.42 -24.34 -22.32
N LYS A 326 -5.11 -24.35 -21.01
CA LYS A 326 -5.49 -23.29 -20.05
C LYS A 326 -4.35 -22.36 -19.66
N TYR A 327 -3.11 -22.86 -19.58
CA TYR A 327 -2.01 -22.12 -18.96
C TYR A 327 -0.85 -21.83 -19.92
N HIS A 328 -0.12 -20.75 -19.63
CA HIS A 328 1.01 -20.33 -20.45
C HIS A 328 2.12 -21.41 -20.47
N PRO A 329 2.73 -21.74 -21.62
CA PRO A 329 3.75 -22.80 -21.72
C PRO A 329 4.91 -22.65 -20.74
N LEU A 330 5.42 -21.42 -20.55
CA LEU A 330 6.50 -21.16 -19.58
C LEU A 330 6.13 -21.52 -18.14
N ILE A 331 4.85 -21.36 -17.74
CA ILE A 331 4.38 -21.75 -16.41
C ILE A 331 4.38 -23.26 -16.27
N ILE A 332 3.88 -23.97 -17.28
CA ILE A 332 3.81 -25.44 -17.31
C ILE A 332 5.21 -26.04 -17.24
N ASP A 333 6.13 -25.56 -18.08
CA ASP A 333 7.49 -26.09 -18.16
C ASP A 333 8.28 -25.78 -16.88
N GLY A 334 8.15 -24.57 -16.33
CA GLY A 334 8.76 -24.22 -15.05
C GLY A 334 8.19 -25.03 -13.88
N SER A 335 6.89 -25.28 -13.85
CA SER A 335 6.27 -26.11 -12.81
C SER A 335 6.74 -27.57 -12.89
N ARG A 336 6.86 -28.14 -14.10
CA ARG A 336 7.44 -29.47 -14.29
C ARG A 336 8.87 -29.57 -13.79
N ALA A 337 9.67 -28.51 -13.96
CA ALA A 337 11.03 -28.46 -13.44
C ALA A 337 11.04 -28.50 -11.91
N LEU A 338 10.18 -27.69 -11.26
CA LEU A 338 10.02 -27.68 -9.80
C LEU A 338 9.57 -29.05 -9.25
N CYS A 339 8.59 -29.71 -9.87
CA CYS A 339 8.16 -31.05 -9.45
C CYS A 339 9.33 -32.06 -9.47
N LYS A 340 10.19 -32.02 -10.50
CA LYS A 340 11.37 -32.89 -10.58
C LYS A 340 12.42 -32.57 -9.52
N GLU A 341 12.53 -31.32 -9.08
CA GLU A 341 13.42 -30.94 -7.98
C GLU A 341 12.90 -31.47 -6.65
N HIS A 342 11.59 -31.33 -6.39
CA HIS A 342 10.96 -31.90 -5.19
C HIS A 342 11.07 -33.44 -5.12
N GLU A 343 10.97 -34.13 -6.25
CA GLU A 343 11.20 -35.58 -6.31
C GLU A 343 12.63 -35.94 -5.89
N LYS A 344 13.64 -35.18 -6.34
CA LYS A 344 15.04 -35.41 -5.96
C LYS A 344 15.29 -35.18 -4.47
N GLU A 345 14.70 -34.14 -3.89
CA GLU A 345 14.86 -33.82 -2.47
C GLU A 345 14.21 -34.84 -1.54
N ASN A 346 13.11 -35.48 -1.96
CA ASN A 346 12.43 -36.53 -1.19
C ASN A 346 13.05 -37.93 -1.33
N HIS A 347 14.06 -38.08 -2.20
CA HIS A 347 14.82 -39.33 -2.40
C HIS A 347 16.18 -39.34 -1.66
N PHE A 348 16.46 -38.33 -0.83
CA PHE A 348 17.50 -38.32 0.20
C PHE A 348 16.87 -38.47 1.59
#